data_AF-A0AA41QC36-F1
#
_entry.id   AF-A0AA41QC36-F1
#
_cell.length_a   1.000
_cell.length_b   1.000
_cell.length_c   1.000
_cell.angle_alpha   90.00
_cell.angle_beta   90.00
_cell.angle_gamma   90.00
#
_symmetry.space_group_name_H-M   'P 1'
#
loop_
_entity.id
_entity.type
_entity.pdbx_description
1 polymer ?
#
loop_
_entity_poly.entity_id
_entity_poly.type
_entity_poly.pdbx_seq_one_letter_code
_entity_poly.pdbx_strand_id
1 'polypeptide(L)' 'MVLKRTTVMVDEEDLRAVKAIAEREGRPEAELIREAFHLVALRGRRWDDDWAIPEFDFGGPVSADDVGAAVRDGISDT' A
#
# COMPACT_ATOMS: atom_id res chain seq x y z
N MET A 1 -2.82 -16.95 13.30
CA MET A 1 -1.87 -17.10 12.17
C MET A 1 -0.82 -18.14 12.55
N VAL A 2 -0.43 -19.00 11.61
CA VAL A 2 0.72 -19.90 11.83
C VAL A 2 2.00 -19.10 11.59
N LEU A 3 2.76 -18.84 12.66
CA LEU A 3 4.04 -18.15 12.56
C LEU A 3 5.11 -19.13 12.07
N LYS A 4 5.88 -18.75 11.06
CA LYS A 4 7.08 -19.49 10.62
C LYS A 4 8.34 -18.79 11.14
N ARG A 5 9.32 -19.58 11.59
CA ARG A 5 10.63 -19.06 12.00
C ARG A 5 11.48 -18.77 10.77
N THR A 6 12.13 -17.61 10.77
CA THR A 6 13.12 -17.19 9.78
C THR A 6 14.25 -16.49 10.52
N THR A 7 15.49 -16.71 10.08
CA THR A 7 16.68 -16.09 10.65
C THR A 7 17.34 -15.27 9.56
N VAL A 8 17.63 -14.00 9.85
CA VAL A 8 18.25 -13.05 8.91
C VAL A 8 19.35 -12.28 9.64
N MET A 9 20.37 -11.87 8.91
CA MET A 9 21.37 -10.93 9.41
C MET A 9 20.82 -9.51 9.24
N VAL A 10 21.07 -8.64 10.21
CA VAL A 10 20.67 -7.23 10.19
C VAL A 10 21.85 -6.36 10.58
N ASP A 11 21.80 -5.09 10.19
CA ASP A 11 22.78 -4.11 10.63
C ASP A 11 22.70 -3.91 12.16
N GLU A 12 23.86 -3.68 12.80
CA GLU A 12 23.94 -3.49 14.25
C GLU A 12 23.29 -2.18 14.71
N GLU A 13 23.39 -1.11 13.91
CA GLU A 13 22.75 0.16 14.19
C GLU A 13 21.22 0.05 14.12
N ASP A 14 20.71 -0.60 13.07
CA ASP A 14 19.27 -0.85 12.93
C ASP A 14 18.73 -1.72 14.08
N LEU A 15 19.47 -2.77 14.46
CA LEU A 15 19.08 -3.60 15.60
C LEU A 15 19.02 -2.79 16.89
N ARG A 16 20.01 -1.92 17.15
CA ARG A 16 20.00 -1.03 18.33
C ARG A 16 18.81 -0.07 18.31
N ALA A 17 18.48 0.50 17.15
CA ALA A 17 17.33 1.38 17.00
C ALA A 17 16.01 0.65 17.32
N VAL A 18 15.81 -0.55 16.78
CA VAL A 18 14.60 -1.36 17.06
C VAL A 18 14.47 -1.69 18.54
N LYS A 19 15.57 -2.00 19.22
CA LYS A 19 15.58 -2.25 20.67
C LYS A 19 15.13 -1.04 21.49
N ALA A 20 15.66 0.13 21.18
CA ALA A 20 15.28 1.37 21.85
C ALA A 20 13.80 1.71 21.64
N ILE A 21 13.26 1.43 20.45
CA ILE A 21 11.83 1.62 20.15
C ILE A 21 10.97 0.64 20.95
N ALA A 22 11.34 -0.65 20.96
CA ALA A 22 10.65 -1.69 21.72
C ALA A 22 10.57 -1.36 23.22
N GLU A 23 11.67 -0.90 23.80
CA GLU A 23 11.72 -0.47 25.20
C GLU A 23 10.82 0.74 25.45
N ARG A 24 10.90 1.77 24.59
CA ARG A 24 10.06 2.98 24.70
C ARG A 24 8.57 2.67 24.58
N GLU A 25 8.19 1.70 23.75
CA GLU A 25 6.80 1.32 23.50
C GLU A 25 6.29 0.20 24.43
N GLY A 26 7.17 -0.43 25.21
CA GLY A 26 6.82 -1.59 26.05
C GLY A 26 6.41 -2.82 25.23
N ARG A 27 6.89 -2.94 23.99
CA ARG A 27 6.53 -3.99 23.04
C ARG A 27 7.68 -4.98 22.83
N PRO A 28 7.42 -6.26 22.53
CA PRO A 28 8.47 -7.20 22.18
C PRO A 28 9.16 -6.81 20.86
N GLU A 29 10.49 -6.86 20.79
CA GLU A 29 11.28 -6.62 19.56
C GLU A 29 10.76 -7.44 18.36
N ALA A 30 10.42 -8.70 18.61
CA ALA A 30 9.91 -9.61 17.59
C ALA A 30 8.57 -9.16 16.98
N GLU A 31 7.80 -8.35 17.69
CA GLU A 31 6.56 -7.77 17.16
C GLU A 31 6.85 -6.69 16.13
N LEU A 32 7.77 -5.77 16.44
CA LEU A 32 8.23 -4.73 15.51
C LEU A 32 8.85 -5.34 14.25
N ILE A 33 9.65 -6.40 14.41
CA ILE A 33 10.25 -7.10 13.27
C ILE A 33 9.16 -7.73 12.40
N ARG A 34 8.16 -8.41 12.99
CA ARG A 34 7.04 -8.96 12.22
C ARG A 34 6.23 -7.88 11.49
N GLU A 35 6.02 -6.73 12.14
CA GLU A 35 5.37 -5.57 11.54
C GLU A 35 6.15 -5.03 10.34
N ALA A 36 7.47 -4.86 10.48
CA ALA A 36 8.34 -4.45 9.38
C ALA A 36 8.27 -5.43 8.20
N PHE A 37 8.32 -6.74 8.45
CA PHE A 37 8.12 -7.77 7.41
C PHE A 37 6.76 -7.62 6.72
N HIS A 38 5.70 -7.33 7.48
CA HIS A 38 4.37 -7.14 6.93
C HIS A 38 4.30 -5.88 6.04
N LEU A 39 4.90 -4.77 6.48
CA LEU A 39 4.96 -3.53 5.71
C LEU A 39 5.71 -3.70 4.40
N VAL A 40 6.84 -4.42 4.40
CA VAL A 40 7.58 -4.76 3.19
C VAL A 40 6.72 -5.61 2.25
N ALA A 41 6.03 -6.63 2.76
CA ALA A 41 5.14 -7.46 1.95
C ALA A 41 3.99 -6.66 1.34
N LEU A 42 3.37 -5.76 2.11
CA LEU A 42 2.32 -4.87 1.62
C LEU A 42 2.84 -3.93 0.52
N ARG A 43 3.99 -3.30 0.74
CA ARG A 43 4.64 -2.43 -0.25
C ARG A 43 4.97 -3.16 -1.54
N GLY A 44 5.35 -4.43 -1.43
CA GLY A 44 5.71 -5.28 -2.56
C GLY A 44 4.51 -5.86 -3.32
N ARG A 45 3.29 -5.80 -2.77
CA ARG A 45 2.10 -6.27 -3.49
C ARG A 45 1.88 -5.39 -4.71
N ARG A 46 2.15 -5.95 -5.87
CA ARG A 46 1.58 -5.47 -7.13
C ARG A 46 0.25 -6.16 -7.36
N TRP A 47 -0.61 -5.50 -8.12
CA TRP A 47 -1.74 -6.19 -8.73
C TRP A 47 -1.15 -7.17 -9.74
N ASP A 48 -1.24 -8.47 -9.47
CA ASP A 48 -0.70 -9.51 -10.34
C ASP A 48 -1.60 -9.75 -11.57
N ASP A 49 -2.89 -9.42 -11.44
CA ASP A 49 -3.87 -9.54 -12.52
C ASP A 49 -3.97 -8.25 -13.35
N ASP A 50 -4.36 -8.37 -14.63
CA ASP A 50 -4.77 -7.20 -15.39
C ASP A 50 -5.92 -6.51 -14.66
N TRP A 51 -5.86 -5.18 -14.64
CA TRP A 51 -6.88 -4.39 -13.97
C TRP A 51 -8.23 -4.71 -14.60
N ALA A 52 -9.13 -5.35 -13.85
CA ALA A 52 -10.49 -5.66 -14.30
C ALA A 52 -11.37 -4.40 -14.32
N ILE A 53 -10.88 -3.31 -14.93
CA ILE A 53 -11.69 -2.14 -15.23
C ILE A 53 -12.59 -2.53 -16.40
N PRO A 54 -13.91 -2.40 -16.27
CA PRO A 54 -14.78 -2.55 -17.44
C PRO A 54 -14.37 -1.52 -18.49
N GLU A 55 -14.08 -2.00 -19.70
CA GLU A 55 -13.95 -1.11 -20.85
C GLU A 55 -15.35 -0.62 -21.23
N PHE A 56 -15.52 0.71 -21.27
CA PHE A 56 -16.75 1.33 -21.70
C PHE A 56 -16.57 1.87 -23.11
N ASP A 57 -17.43 1.43 -24.02
CA ASP A 57 -17.56 2.04 -25.34
C ASP A 57 -18.43 3.30 -25.22
N PHE A 58 -17.82 4.46 -25.40
CA PHE A 58 -18.49 5.76 -25.39
C PHE A 58 -19.10 6.14 -26.76
N GLY A 59 -19.09 5.22 -27.73
CA GLY A 59 -19.65 5.42 -29.06
C GLY A 59 -18.79 6.31 -29.98
N GLY A 60 -17.56 6.63 -29.57
CA GLY A 60 -16.61 7.46 -30.31
C GLY A 60 -15.45 7.95 -29.43
N PRO A 61 -14.46 8.65 -30.02
CA PRO A 61 -13.35 9.25 -29.26
C PRO A 61 -13.87 10.29 -28.27
N VAL A 62 -13.47 10.18 -27.00
CA VAL A 62 -13.75 11.17 -25.96
C VAL A 62 -12.72 12.29 -26.05
N SER A 63 -13.16 13.54 -26.23
CA SER A 63 -12.31 14.71 -26.24
C SER A 63 -12.17 15.34 -24.84
N ALA A 64 -11.18 16.22 -24.68
CA ALA A 64 -11.02 16.97 -23.43
C ALA A 64 -12.22 17.89 -23.13
N ASP A 65 -12.89 18.40 -24.16
CA ASP A 65 -14.06 19.27 -24.02
C ASP A 65 -15.28 18.49 -23.49
N ASP A 66 -15.45 17.24 -23.93
CA ASP A 66 -16.51 16.34 -23.46
C ASP A 66 -16.38 16.08 -21.96
N VAL A 67 -15.15 15.81 -21.50
CA VAL A 67 -14.86 15.63 -20.06
C VAL A 67 -15.15 16.91 -19.28
N GLY A 68 -14.72 18.06 -19.80
CA GLY A 68 -14.96 19.34 -19.16
C GLY A 68 -16.43 19.70 -19.03
N ALA A 69 -17.24 19.39 -20.04
CA ALA A 69 -18.69 19.59 -20.02
C ALA A 69 -19.35 18.69 -18.96
N ALA A 70 -19.07 17.38 -18.98
CA ALA A 70 -19.65 16.43 -18.04
C ALA A 70 -19.36 16.79 -16.56
N VAL A 71 -18.14 17.24 -16.26
CA VAL A 71 -17.77 17.67 -14.90
C VAL A 71 -18.53 18.94 -14.48
N ARG A 72 -18.67 19.93 -15.38
CA ARG A 72 -19.41 21.17 -15.08
C ARG A 72 -20.90 20.90 -14.86
N ASP A 73 -21.49 20.04 -15.67
CA ASP A 73 -22.90 19.66 -15.54
C ASP A 73 -23.14 18.96 -14.20
N GLY A 74 -22.29 17.99 -13.83
CA GLY A 74 -22.40 17.27 -12.55
C GLY A 74 -22.21 18.13 -11.30
N ILE A 75 -21.45 19.24 -11.38
CA ILE A 75 -21.28 20.18 -10.28
C ILE A 75 -22.47 21.16 -10.19
N SER A 76 -23.13 21.44 -11.31
CA SER A 76 -24.24 22.42 -11.38
C SER A 76 -25.58 21.85 -10.89
N ASP A 77 -25.69 20.51 -10.82
CA ASP A 77 -26.86 19.78 -10.27
C ASP A 77 -26.80 19.56 -8.74
N THR A 78 -25.83 20.15 -8.03
CA THR A 78 -25.73 20.17 -6.55
C THR A 78 -25.99 21.57 -6.00
#